data_AF-A0A2A6MBE9-F1
#
_entry.id   AF-A0A2A6MBE9-F1
#
_cell.length_a   1.000
_cell.length_b   1.000
_cell.length_c   1.000
_cell.angle_alpha   90.00
_cell.angle_beta   90.00
_cell.angle_gamma   90.00
#
_symmetry.space_group_name_H-M   'P 1'
#
loop_
_entity.id
_entity.type
_entity.pdbx_description
1 polymer ?
#
loop_
_entity_poly.entity_id
_entity_poly.type
_entity_poly.pdbx_seq_one_letter_code
_entity_poly.pdbx_strand_id
1 'polypeptide(L)'
;MPQKDNKLQKLTLMLGQTVAAMRVNEMVTCRLLHWVAAQTDDPQRFIAEAMEDMREELRSAAGADGSRVTAEAAQEALDYLDNLAAEMLAPRSRKRVSGETKGVSPVEGYHFPSFTSVQDGRLSAAARDP
;
A
#
# COMPACT_ATOMS: atom_id res chain seq x y z
N MET A 1 -34.79 13.66 7.21
CA MET A 1 -33.87 13.58 6.05
C MET A 1 -32.82 12.48 6.26
N PRO A 2 -33.14 11.18 6.19
CA PRO A 2 -32.20 10.10 6.56
C PRO A 2 -31.39 9.52 5.38
N GLN A 3 -31.81 9.79 4.13
CA GLN A 3 -31.29 9.11 2.95
C GLN A 3 -29.93 9.64 2.46
N LYS A 4 -29.63 10.93 2.70
CA LYS A 4 -28.35 11.54 2.32
C LYS A 4 -27.20 11.06 3.22
N ASP A 5 -27.45 10.96 4.52
CA ASP A 5 -26.42 10.56 5.50
C ASP A 5 -26.00 9.10 5.32
N ASN A 6 -26.95 8.21 5.01
CA ASN A 6 -26.66 6.80 4.71
C ASN A 6 -25.85 6.64 3.40
N LYS A 7 -26.13 7.46 2.37
CA LYS A 7 -25.33 7.47 1.12
C LYS A 7 -23.89 7.92 1.37
N LEU A 8 -23.71 8.98 2.17
CA LEU A 8 -22.37 9.48 2.52
C LEU A 8 -21.58 8.43 3.30
N GLN A 9 -22.19 7.81 4.31
CA GLN A 9 -21.56 6.74 5.10
C GLN A 9 -21.13 5.56 4.22
N LYS A 10 -21.99 5.14 3.28
CA LYS A 10 -21.66 4.05 2.33
C LYS A 10 -20.49 4.42 1.41
N LEU A 11 -20.48 5.64 0.87
CA LEU A 11 -19.38 6.13 0.03
C LEU A 11 -18.06 6.19 0.81
N THR A 12 -18.09 6.68 2.05
CA THR A 12 -16.92 6.70 2.93
C THR A 12 -16.39 5.30 3.19
N LEU A 13 -17.28 4.33 3.46
CA LEU A 13 -16.88 2.94 3.65
C LEU A 13 -16.24 2.35 2.39
N MET A 14 -16.84 2.56 1.21
CA MET A 14 -16.31 2.08 -0.06
C MET A 14 -14.94 2.71 -0.39
N LEU A 15 -14.77 4.00 -0.11
CA LEU A 15 -13.50 4.68 -0.27
C LEU A 15 -12.43 4.07 0.66
N GLY A 16 -12.77 3.86 1.94
CA GLY A 16 -11.87 3.21 2.90
C GLY A 16 -11.43 1.81 2.47
N GLN A 17 -12.38 1.01 1.97
CA GLN A 17 -12.09 -0.33 1.42
C GLN A 17 -11.19 -0.27 0.18
N THR A 18 -11.42 0.69 -0.71
CA THR A 18 -10.62 0.88 -1.92
C THR A 18 -9.19 1.27 -1.56
N VAL A 19 -9.02 2.22 -0.63
CA VAL A 19 -7.69 2.62 -0.14
C VAL A 19 -6.97 1.44 0.52
N ALA A 20 -7.65 0.65 1.35
CA ALA A 20 -7.07 -0.53 1.96
C ALA A 20 -6.59 -1.56 0.91
N ALA A 21 -7.41 -1.83 -0.11
CA ALA A 21 -7.04 -2.73 -1.19
C ALA A 21 -5.82 -2.22 -1.98
N MET A 22 -5.78 -0.92 -2.31
CA MET A 22 -4.63 -0.32 -2.99
C MET A 22 -3.34 -0.45 -2.17
N ARG A 23 -3.40 -0.23 -0.84
CA ARG A 23 -2.23 -0.40 0.04
C ARG A 23 -1.74 -1.84 0.13
N VAL A 24 -2.65 -2.81 0.14
CA VAL A 24 -2.25 -4.23 0.10
C VAL A 24 -1.58 -4.55 -1.23
N ASN A 25 -2.12 -4.06 -2.35
CA ASN A 25 -1.54 -4.28 -3.68
C ASN A 25 -0.15 -3.66 -3.79
N GLU A 26 0.04 -2.44 -3.30
CA GLU A 26 1.35 -1.78 -3.19
C GLU A 26 2.34 -2.66 -2.41
N MET A 27 1.98 -3.07 -1.20
CA MET A 27 2.85 -3.89 -0.35
C MET A 27 3.24 -5.21 -1.01
N VAL A 28 2.29 -5.90 -1.65
CA VAL A 28 2.55 -7.17 -2.34
C VAL A 28 3.46 -6.94 -3.55
N THR A 29 3.18 -5.91 -4.36
CA THR A 29 3.97 -5.59 -5.55
C THR A 29 5.41 -5.26 -5.20
N CYS A 30 5.63 -4.37 -4.22
CA CYS A 30 6.98 -4.03 -3.76
C CYS A 30 7.75 -5.24 -3.24
N ARG A 31 7.08 -6.13 -2.47
CA ARG A 31 7.70 -7.37 -1.98
C ARG A 31 8.07 -8.32 -3.11
N LEU A 32 7.20 -8.48 -4.10
CA LEU A 32 7.47 -9.31 -5.27
C LEU A 32 8.63 -8.76 -6.08
N LEU A 33 8.65 -7.45 -6.36
CA LEU A 33 9.75 -6.81 -7.07
C LEU A 33 11.08 -6.97 -6.34
N HIS A 34 11.12 -6.75 -5.02
CA HIS A 34 12.35 -7.01 -4.24
C HIS A 34 12.77 -8.48 -4.26
N TRP A 35 11.81 -9.41 -4.23
CA TRP A 35 12.09 -10.85 -4.27
C TRP A 35 12.63 -11.30 -5.63
N VAL A 36 12.07 -10.79 -6.74
CA VAL A 36 12.57 -11.07 -8.09
C VAL A 36 13.93 -10.41 -8.29
N ALA A 37 14.08 -9.14 -7.91
CA ALA A 37 15.34 -8.40 -8.02
C ALA A 37 16.49 -9.13 -7.32
N ALA A 38 16.24 -9.75 -6.15
CA ALA A 38 17.24 -10.53 -5.41
C ALA A 38 17.74 -11.78 -6.14
N GLN A 39 17.09 -12.19 -7.22
CA GLN A 39 17.47 -13.31 -8.08
C GLN A 39 18.15 -12.86 -9.38
N THR A 40 18.36 -11.55 -9.56
CA THR A 40 19.00 -10.95 -10.74
C THR A 40 20.43 -10.52 -10.43
N ASP A 41 21.25 -10.40 -11.47
CA ASP A 41 22.65 -9.93 -11.35
C ASP A 41 22.73 -8.44 -10.99
N ASP A 42 21.72 -7.65 -11.39
CA ASP A 42 21.61 -6.21 -11.08
C ASP A 42 20.21 -5.87 -10.54
N PRO A 43 20.00 -6.04 -9.21
CA PRO A 43 18.70 -5.80 -8.57
C PRO A 43 18.22 -4.35 -8.69
N GLN A 44 19.14 -3.38 -8.71
CA GLN A 44 18.76 -1.96 -8.78
C GLN A 44 18.28 -1.60 -10.16
N ARG A 45 19.00 -2.06 -11.19
CA ARG A 45 18.58 -1.89 -12.58
C ARG A 45 17.24 -2.58 -12.85
N PHE A 46 17.06 -3.81 -12.36
CA PHE A 46 15.78 -4.52 -12.50
C PHE A 46 14.59 -3.71 -11.94
N ILE A 47 14.73 -3.17 -10.73
CA ILE A 47 13.67 -2.37 -10.10
C ILE A 47 13.42 -1.07 -10.90
N ALA A 48 14.49 -0.41 -11.37
CA ALA A 48 14.37 0.81 -12.15
C ALA A 48 13.65 0.58 -13.49
N GLU A 49 13.98 -0.51 -14.20
CA GLU A 49 13.33 -0.88 -15.46
C GLU A 49 11.85 -1.20 -15.23
N ALA A 50 11.52 -2.04 -14.23
CA ALA A 50 10.13 -2.36 -13.91
C ALA A 50 9.28 -1.13 -13.52
N MET A 51 9.89 -0.16 -12.83
CA MET A 51 9.24 1.11 -12.50
C MET A 51 9.01 1.98 -13.75
N GLU A 52 9.92 1.99 -14.72
CA GLU A 52 9.68 2.72 -15.96
C GLU A 52 8.61 2.09 -16.81
N ASP A 53 8.57 0.75 -16.91
CA ASP A 53 7.50 0.04 -17.62
C ASP A 53 6.12 0.43 -17.05
N MET A 54 5.98 0.45 -15.72
CA MET A 54 4.74 0.90 -15.06
C MET A 54 4.40 2.37 -15.37
N ARG A 55 5.39 3.26 -15.47
CA ARG A 55 5.17 4.66 -15.83
C ARG A 55 4.72 4.81 -17.29
N GLU A 56 5.32 4.07 -18.21
CA GLU A 56 4.92 4.06 -19.63
C GLU A 56 3.49 3.54 -19.81
N GLU A 57 3.13 2.43 -19.15
CA GLU A 57 1.78 1.90 -19.15
C GLU A 57 0.76 2.91 -18.62
N LEU A 58 1.07 3.57 -17.50
CA LEU A 58 0.19 4.58 -16.90
C LEU A 58 0.00 5.81 -17.80
N ARG A 59 1.09 6.31 -18.41
CA ARG A 59 1.02 7.43 -19.38
C ARG A 59 0.18 7.05 -20.60
N SER A 60 0.34 5.82 -21.11
CA SER A 60 -0.43 5.29 -22.24
C SER A 60 -1.92 5.21 -21.91
N ALA A 61 -2.27 4.65 -20.74
CA ALA A 61 -3.64 4.54 -20.28
C ALA A 61 -4.31 5.92 -20.10
N ALA A 62 -3.58 6.89 -19.54
CA ALA A 62 -4.07 8.25 -19.35
C ALA A 62 -4.34 8.98 -20.69
N GLY A 63 -3.45 8.79 -21.67
CA GLY A 63 -3.60 9.37 -23.01
C GLY A 63 -4.77 8.79 -23.79
N ALA A 64 -5.09 7.50 -23.58
CA ALA A 64 -6.18 6.82 -24.27
C ALA A 64 -7.58 7.28 -23.82
N ASP A 65 -7.75 7.69 -22.57
CA ASP A 65 -9.06 8.08 -22.00
C ASP A 65 -9.47 9.52 -22.38
N GLY A 66 -8.51 10.40 -22.70
CA GLY A 66 -8.77 11.77 -23.18
C GLY A 66 -9.49 12.71 -22.20
N SER A 67 -9.81 12.24 -20.99
CA SER A 67 -10.48 12.99 -19.94
C SER A 67 -9.49 13.80 -19.10
N ARG A 68 -9.83 15.07 -18.82
CA ARG A 68 -9.01 15.93 -17.94
C ARG A 68 -8.86 15.36 -16.53
N VAL A 69 -9.93 14.77 -15.99
CA VAL A 69 -9.93 14.17 -14.65
C VAL A 69 -8.99 12.97 -14.59
N THR A 70 -8.96 12.16 -15.65
CA THR A 70 -8.07 11.00 -15.75
C THR A 70 -6.62 11.42 -15.94
N ALA A 71 -6.37 12.51 -16.68
CA ALA A 71 -5.03 13.08 -16.81
C ALA A 71 -4.49 13.63 -15.48
N GLU A 72 -5.31 14.33 -14.70
CA GLU A 72 -4.95 14.82 -13.37
C GLU A 72 -4.63 13.65 -12.42
N ALA A 73 -5.51 12.62 -12.37
CA ALA A 73 -5.29 11.43 -11.55
C ALA A 73 -4.05 10.62 -11.98
N ALA A 74 -3.77 10.55 -13.29
CA ALA A 74 -2.58 9.89 -13.80
C ALA A 74 -1.29 10.63 -13.40
N GLN A 75 -1.32 11.97 -13.40
CA GLN A 75 -0.16 12.74 -12.94
C GLN A 75 0.12 12.49 -11.45
N GLU A 76 -0.91 12.50 -10.59
CA GLU A 76 -0.74 12.18 -9.17
C GLU A 76 -0.18 10.76 -8.96
N ALA A 77 -0.63 9.79 -9.76
CA ALA A 77 -0.13 8.42 -9.73
C ALA A 77 1.33 8.31 -10.22
N LEU A 78 1.74 9.10 -11.23
CA LEU A 78 3.12 9.17 -11.68
C LEU A 78 4.05 9.75 -10.60
N ASP A 79 3.64 10.86 -9.98
CA ASP A 79 4.39 11.48 -8.88
C ASP A 79 4.54 10.52 -7.69
N TYR A 80 3.48 9.73 -7.42
CA TYR A 80 3.53 8.69 -6.41
C TYR A 80 4.51 7.55 -6.79
N LEU A 81 4.49 7.08 -8.04
CA LEU A 81 5.43 6.06 -8.53
C LEU A 81 6.89 6.52 -8.43
N ASP A 82 7.17 7.79 -8.69
CA ASP A 82 8.53 8.35 -8.55
C ASP A 82 9.03 8.28 -7.10
N ASN A 83 8.17 8.61 -6.15
CA ASN A 83 8.48 8.48 -4.73
C ASN A 83 8.69 7.01 -4.33
N LEU A 84 7.81 6.12 -4.79
CA LEU A 84 7.89 4.69 -4.50
C LEU A 84 9.17 4.06 -5.07
N ALA A 85 9.57 4.44 -6.29
CA ALA A 85 10.81 3.99 -6.91
C ALA A 85 12.03 4.44 -6.10
N ALA A 86 12.05 5.70 -5.64
CA ALA A 86 13.12 6.22 -4.79
C ALA A 86 13.21 5.45 -3.45
N GLU A 87 12.07 5.17 -2.81
CA GLU A 87 12.02 4.36 -1.58
C GLU A 87 12.49 2.92 -1.80
N MET A 88 12.11 2.32 -2.92
CA MET A 88 12.49 0.95 -3.26
C MET A 88 13.97 0.76 -3.58
N LEU A 89 14.62 1.81 -4.11
CA LEU A 89 16.05 1.85 -4.42
C LEU A 89 16.90 2.29 -3.22
N ALA A 90 16.29 2.89 -2.19
CA ALA A 90 17.00 3.32 -1.00
C ALA A 90 17.68 2.13 -0.29
N PRO A 91 18.96 2.26 0.12
CA PRO A 91 19.65 1.22 0.88
C PRO A 91 18.88 0.96 2.18
N ARG A 92 18.27 -0.22 2.32
CA ARG A 92 17.66 -0.62 3.60
C ARG A 92 18.75 -0.65 4.66
N SER A 93 18.72 0.28 5.61
CA SER A 93 19.63 0.23 6.75
C SER A 93 19.35 -1.06 7.53
N ARG A 94 20.22 -2.06 7.34
CA ARG A 94 20.12 -3.33 8.05
C ARG A 94 20.51 -3.08 9.50
N LYS A 95 19.55 -2.90 10.40
CA LYS A 95 19.71 -3.38 11.77
C LYS A 95 19.22 -4.83 11.83
N ARG A 96 19.96 -5.74 11.19
CA ARG A 96 19.75 -7.20 11.36
C ARG A 96 20.46 -7.62 12.64
N VAL A 97 19.70 -7.88 13.70
CA VAL A 97 20.20 -8.74 14.78
C VAL A 97 20.31 -10.14 14.19
N SER A 98 21.54 -10.63 14.06
CA SER A 98 21.84 -11.96 13.56
C SER A 98 21.36 -13.00 14.59
N GLY A 99 20.18 -13.56 14.36
CA GLY A 99 19.72 -14.77 15.03
C GLY A 99 19.61 -15.89 14.00
N GLU A 100 20.45 -16.90 14.12
CA GLU A 100 20.41 -18.12 13.32
C GLU A 100 19.02 -18.75 13.35
N THR A 101 18.42 -19.02 12.18
CA THR A 101 17.38 -20.05 12.05
C THR A 101 17.43 -20.64 10.65
N LYS A 102 17.80 -21.92 10.59
CA LYS A 102 17.52 -22.81 9.46
C LYS A 102 16.00 -22.92 9.34
N GLY A 103 15.47 -22.76 8.13
CA GLY A 103 14.04 -22.87 7.81
C GLY A 103 13.43 -21.51 7.51
N VAL A 104 13.49 -21.09 6.26
CA VAL A 104 12.95 -19.80 5.81
C VAL A 104 11.42 -19.90 5.72
N SER A 105 10.73 -19.60 6.82
CA SER A 105 9.34 -19.16 6.77
C SER A 105 9.33 -17.63 6.60
N PRO A 106 8.89 -17.06 5.46
CA PRO A 106 9.04 -15.62 5.16
C PRO A 106 8.18 -14.69 6.04
N VAL A 107 7.43 -15.25 7.00
CA VAL A 107 6.34 -14.55 7.70
C VAL A 107 6.64 -14.34 9.19
N GLU A 108 7.65 -15.00 9.75
CA GLU A 108 8.02 -14.86 11.16
C GLU A 108 8.78 -13.55 11.41
N GLY A 109 8.06 -12.57 11.97
CA GLY A 109 8.62 -11.29 12.41
C GLY A 109 7.86 -10.05 11.93
N TYR A 110 6.86 -10.20 11.06
CA TYR A 110 6.08 -9.07 10.58
C TYR A 110 4.76 -8.93 11.32
N HIS A 111 4.69 -7.93 12.21
CA HIS A 111 3.43 -7.54 12.85
C HIS A 111 2.55 -6.84 11.81
N PHE A 112 1.48 -7.50 11.39
CA PHE A 112 0.42 -6.84 10.62
C PHE A 112 -0.37 -5.93 11.56
N PRO A 113 -0.71 -4.69 11.16
CA PRO A 113 -1.67 -3.89 11.91
C PRO A 113 -3.01 -4.63 11.91
N SER A 114 -3.64 -4.74 13.09
CA SER A 114 -5.00 -5.27 13.18
C SER A 114 -5.96 -4.27 12.55
N PHE A 115 -6.52 -4.59 11.39
CA PHE A 115 -7.50 -3.73 10.71
C PHE A 115 -8.93 -3.87 11.28
N THR A 116 -9.10 -4.65 12.35
CA THR A 116 -10.36 -4.86 13.04
C THR A 116 -10.18 -4.70 14.55
N SER A 117 -9.79 -3.51 15.02
CA SER A 117 -10.14 -3.11 16.40
C SER A 117 -11.42 -2.29 16.34
N VAL A 118 -12.56 -2.98 16.31
CA VAL A 118 -13.78 -2.39 16.86
C VAL A 118 -13.44 -2.13 18.33
N GLN A 119 -13.44 -0.87 18.76
CA GLN A 119 -13.42 -0.55 20.19
C GLN A 119 -14.75 -1.01 20.78
N ASP A 120 -14.86 -2.31 21.05
CA ASP A 120 -15.85 -2.80 21.98
C ASP A 120 -15.37 -2.51 23.40
N GLY A 121 -16.13 -1.68 24.10
CA GLY A 121 -16.10 -1.61 25.55
C GLY A 121 -15.30 -0.46 26.15
N ARG A 122 -15.96 0.69 26.30
CA ARG A 122 -15.96 1.47 27.56
C ARG A 122 -17.13 2.47 27.62
N LEU A 123 -18.35 1.96 27.43
CA LEU A 123 -19.55 2.56 28.03
C LEU A 123 -20.04 1.60 29.12
N SER A 124 -19.29 1.52 30.21
CA SER A 124 -19.78 0.93 31.46
C SER A 124 -19.02 1.54 32.64
N ALA A 125 -19.46 2.74 33.02
CA ALA A 125 -19.23 3.33 34.33
C ALA A 125 -20.31 4.39 34.60
N ALA A 126 -21.57 4.02 34.42
CA ALA A 126 -22.70 4.64 35.08
C ALA A 126 -23.27 3.59 36.03
N ALA A 127 -22.78 3.56 37.27
CA ALA A 127 -23.43 3.04 38.48
C ALA A 127 -22.36 2.77 39.54
N ARG A 128 -22.19 3.70 40.48
CA ARG A 128 -22.03 3.45 41.91
C ARG A 128 -21.76 4.78 42.63
N ASP A 129 -22.85 5.43 43.04
CA ASP A 129 -22.91 6.02 44.39
C ASP A 129 -23.47 4.95 45.32
N PRO A 130 -23.04 4.95 46.59
CA PRO A 130 -23.94 5.45 47.62
C PRO A 130 -23.35 6.57 48.49
#